data_AF-A0A8J7PRG1-F1
#
_entry.id   AF-A0A8J7PRG1-F1
#
_cell.length_a   1.000
_cell.length_b   1.000
_cell.length_c   1.000
_cell.angle_alpha   90.00
_cell.angle_beta   90.00
_cell.angle_gamma   90.00
#
_symmetry.space_group_name_H-M   'P 1'
#
loop_
_entity.id
_entity.type
_entity.pdbx_description
1 polymer ?
#
loop_
_entity_poly.entity_id
_entity_poly.type
_entity_poly.pdbx_seq_one_letter_code
_entity_poly.pdbx_strand_id
1 'polypeptide(L)'
;MGNTFAYVGSNPPICFDPVDFYHFTYSIADHSVDCTTGRAEHPIFHGSNWASGNSTDPNHLDCQNNPQCQDVPNHGPAPAGSYTIGPPTAPGGGRRNLRPNAGTNMHGRDGMQSHGCINTANRDRDEYNQDMALEEGHNTVTVQP
;
A
#
# COMPACT_ATOMS: atom_id res chain seq x y z
N MET A 1 10.75 31.18 -36.77
CA MET A 1 10.89 29.74 -36.43
C MET A 1 12.31 29.52 -35.94
N GLY A 2 12.48 29.07 -34.70
CA GLY A 2 13.79 28.83 -34.10
C GLY A 2 13.62 28.46 -32.63
N ASN A 3 13.98 27.22 -32.31
CA ASN A 3 13.79 26.57 -31.02
C ASN A 3 14.65 27.20 -29.92
N THR A 4 14.10 27.36 -28.72
CA THR A 4 14.86 27.56 -27.49
C THR A 4 14.54 26.41 -26.52
N PHE A 5 15.26 25.30 -26.69
CA PHE A 5 15.50 24.36 -25.60
C PHE A 5 16.42 25.07 -24.61
N ALA A 6 15.82 25.69 -23.59
CA ALA A 6 16.58 26.17 -22.44
C ALA A 6 17.00 24.95 -21.62
N TYR A 7 18.22 24.50 -21.87
CA TYR A 7 18.97 23.62 -20.98
C TYR A 7 19.16 24.38 -19.66
N VAL A 8 18.39 24.01 -18.64
CA VAL A 8 18.55 24.61 -17.30
C VAL A 8 19.83 24.05 -16.70
N GLY A 9 20.82 24.92 -16.54
CA GLY A 9 22.13 24.62 -16.01
C GLY A 9 22.10 24.23 -14.53
N SER A 10 22.84 23.16 -14.24
CA SER A 10 23.67 22.99 -13.05
C SER A 10 23.07 23.38 -11.69
N ASN A 11 22.31 22.44 -11.12
CA ASN A 11 22.32 22.22 -9.67
C ASN A 11 22.27 20.68 -9.44
N PRO A 12 23.20 20.07 -8.67
CA PRO A 12 23.24 18.62 -8.48
C PRO A 12 21.96 18.10 -7.76
N PRO A 13 21.51 16.87 -8.05
CA PRO A 13 20.21 16.37 -7.62
C PRO A 13 20.26 16.03 -6.14
N ILE A 14 19.91 17.00 -5.29
CA ILE A 14 19.63 16.76 -3.88
C ILE A 14 18.35 17.50 -3.50
N CYS A 15 17.30 17.28 -4.29
CA CYS A 15 15.93 17.55 -3.88
C CYS A 15 15.27 16.19 -3.68
N PHE A 16 15.44 15.63 -2.48
CA PHE A 16 14.49 14.66 -1.95
C PHE A 16 13.21 15.47 -1.71
N ASP A 17 12.19 15.28 -2.55
CA ASP A 17 10.86 15.82 -2.27
C ASP A 17 10.18 14.87 -1.26
N PRO A 18 9.95 15.27 0.00
CA PRO A 18 9.33 14.41 1.00
C PRO A 18 7.82 14.19 0.75
N VAL A 19 7.22 14.81 -0.26
CA VAL A 19 5.76 14.86 -0.51
C VAL A 19 5.35 14.07 -1.77
N ASP A 20 6.31 13.54 -2.53
CA ASP A 20 6.09 12.95 -3.86
C ASP A 20 5.76 11.45 -3.87
N PHE A 21 5.64 10.80 -2.71
CA PHE A 21 5.38 9.36 -2.63
C PHE A 21 3.90 9.04 -2.73
N TYR A 22 3.59 7.83 -3.21
CA TYR A 22 2.22 7.36 -3.15
C TYR A 22 1.81 7.06 -1.70
N HIS A 23 0.65 7.58 -1.33
CA HIS A 23 -0.02 7.33 -0.08
C HIS A 23 -1.33 6.59 -0.32
N PHE A 24 -1.44 5.39 0.24
CA PHE A 24 -2.66 4.59 0.16
C PHE A 24 -3.45 4.74 1.46
N THR A 25 -4.75 4.90 1.36
CA THR A 25 -5.69 4.75 2.48
C THR A 25 -6.50 3.49 2.24
N TYR A 26 -6.30 2.47 3.07
CA TYR A 26 -7.07 1.23 3.04
C TYR A 26 -8.13 1.27 4.14
N SER A 27 -9.41 1.14 3.77
CA SER A 27 -10.52 0.98 4.70
C SER A 27 -10.85 -0.50 4.87
N ILE A 28 -10.71 -1.02 6.09
CA ILE A 28 -11.03 -2.41 6.41
C ILE A 28 -12.53 -2.65 6.23
N ALA A 29 -13.38 -1.79 6.78
CA ALA A 29 -14.84 -1.92 6.71
C ALA A 29 -15.41 -1.71 5.30
N ASP A 30 -14.86 -0.77 4.52
CA ASP A 30 -15.37 -0.48 3.17
C ASP A 30 -14.77 -1.37 2.08
N HIS A 31 -13.76 -2.18 2.43
CA HIS A 31 -13.05 -3.07 1.51
C HIS A 31 -12.41 -2.30 0.33
N SER A 32 -12.01 -1.05 0.57
CA SER A 32 -11.57 -0.12 -0.45
C SER A 32 -10.17 0.42 -0.19
N VAL A 33 -9.49 0.80 -1.26
CA VAL A 33 -8.26 1.57 -1.19
C VAL A 33 -8.37 2.82 -2.03
N ASP A 34 -7.90 3.92 -1.48
CA ASP A 34 -7.73 5.19 -2.18
C ASP A 34 -6.24 5.52 -2.23
N CYS A 35 -5.73 5.78 -3.42
CA CYS A 35 -4.34 6.14 -3.63
C CYS A 35 -4.22 7.61 -3.99
N THR A 36 -3.43 8.35 -3.22
CA THR A 36 -3.11 9.75 -3.50
C THR A 36 -1.60 9.92 -3.65
N THR A 37 -1.21 11.01 -4.31
CA THR A 37 0.17 11.34 -4.65
C THR A 37 0.32 12.85 -4.70
N GLY A 38 1.49 13.36 -4.31
CA GLY A 38 1.81 14.79 -4.40
C GLY A 38 1.97 15.30 -5.84
N ARG A 39 2.15 14.40 -6.82
CA ARG A 39 2.36 14.75 -8.23
C ARG A 39 1.05 14.74 -9.02
N ALA A 40 0.72 15.87 -9.64
CA ALA A 40 -0.47 16.01 -10.47
C ALA A 40 -0.44 15.11 -11.73
N GLU A 41 0.75 14.71 -12.19
CA GLU A 41 0.94 13.78 -13.30
C GLU A 41 0.80 12.29 -12.94
N HIS A 42 0.81 11.93 -11.66
CA HIS A 42 0.69 10.52 -11.24
C HIS A 42 -0.79 10.13 -11.12
N PRO A 43 -1.18 8.92 -11.59
CA PRO A 43 -2.57 8.47 -11.51
C PRO A 43 -3.03 8.33 -10.06
N ILE A 44 -4.28 8.76 -9.80
CA ILE A 44 -5.02 8.47 -8.58
C ILE A 44 -5.79 7.18 -8.82
N PHE A 45 -5.58 6.20 -7.97
CA PHE A 45 -6.21 4.88 -8.05
C PHE A 45 -7.26 4.71 -6.96
N HIS A 46 -8.41 4.12 -7.33
CA HIS A 46 -9.46 3.72 -6.41
C HIS A 46 -9.83 2.25 -6.67
N GLY A 47 -9.71 1.40 -5.66
CA GLY A 47 -10.06 -0.02 -5.75
C GLY A 47 -11.10 -0.39 -4.69
N SER A 48 -12.03 -1.30 -5.02
CA SER A 48 -13.17 -1.66 -4.14
C SER A 48 -13.27 -3.15 -3.79
N ASN A 49 -12.18 -3.90 -3.94
CA ASN A 49 -12.14 -5.34 -3.66
C ASN A 49 -10.92 -5.74 -2.84
N TRP A 50 -10.57 -4.92 -1.85
CA TRP A 50 -9.45 -5.17 -0.95
C TRP A 50 -9.90 -5.98 0.26
N ALA A 51 -9.06 -6.92 0.69
CA ALA A 51 -9.35 -7.74 1.85
C ALA A 51 -8.12 -7.91 2.74
N SER A 52 -8.37 -8.07 4.04
CA SER A 52 -7.35 -8.28 5.06
C SER A 52 -7.87 -9.24 6.13
N GLY A 53 -7.00 -10.10 6.64
CA GLY A 53 -7.38 -11.20 7.52
C GLY A 53 -7.84 -12.45 6.75
N ASN A 54 -8.31 -13.45 7.47
CA ASN A 54 -8.85 -14.68 6.90
C ASN A 54 -10.13 -15.14 7.60
N SER A 55 -10.89 -15.94 6.85
CA SER A 55 -12.15 -16.56 7.27
C SER A 55 -12.09 -18.09 7.10
N THR A 56 -10.89 -18.67 7.08
CA THR A 56 -10.69 -20.12 6.86
C THR A 56 -10.72 -20.93 8.14
N ASP A 57 -10.52 -20.31 9.30
CA ASP A 57 -10.64 -20.97 10.60
C ASP A 57 -12.11 -20.96 11.06
N PRO A 58 -12.71 -22.13 11.33
CA PRO A 58 -14.08 -22.24 11.84
C PRO A 58 -14.35 -21.45 13.13
N ASN A 59 -13.33 -21.15 13.92
CA ASN A 59 -13.46 -20.38 15.17
C ASN A 59 -13.39 -18.86 14.96
N HIS A 60 -13.02 -18.40 13.76
CA HIS A 60 -12.76 -16.99 13.43
C HIS A 60 -13.28 -16.61 12.03
N LEU A 61 -14.41 -17.19 11.62
CA LEU A 61 -15.02 -16.96 10.29
C LEU A 61 -15.37 -15.49 10.01
N ASP A 62 -15.57 -14.71 11.08
CA ASP A 62 -15.96 -13.30 11.06
C ASP A 62 -14.78 -12.33 11.12
N CYS A 63 -13.53 -12.83 11.14
CA CYS A 63 -12.36 -11.96 11.30
C CYS A 63 -11.78 -11.40 10.00
N GLN A 64 -12.15 -11.92 8.83
CA GLN A 64 -11.81 -11.29 7.56
C GLN A 64 -12.55 -9.95 7.44
N ASN A 65 -11.80 -8.88 7.13
CA ASN A 65 -12.31 -7.52 6.98
C ASN A 65 -13.07 -6.98 8.20
N ASN A 66 -12.81 -7.53 9.38
CA ASN A 66 -13.42 -7.07 10.61
C ASN A 66 -12.39 -6.33 11.47
N PRO A 67 -12.49 -5.00 11.62
CA PRO A 67 -11.52 -4.23 12.39
C PRO A 67 -11.51 -4.60 13.88
N GLN A 68 -12.59 -5.19 14.40
CA GLN A 68 -12.65 -5.65 15.79
C GLN A 68 -11.77 -6.87 16.03
N CYS A 69 -11.39 -7.62 14.99
CA CYS A 69 -10.48 -8.75 15.08
C CYS A 69 -9.00 -8.37 14.91
N GLN A 70 -8.63 -7.09 14.81
CA GLN A 70 -7.23 -6.70 14.47
C GLN A 70 -6.15 -7.22 15.43
N ASP A 71 -6.53 -7.55 16.66
CA ASP A 71 -5.67 -8.13 17.70
C ASP A 71 -5.63 -9.67 17.68
N VAL A 72 -6.48 -10.32 16.87
CA VAL A 72 -6.53 -11.79 16.72
C VAL A 72 -5.39 -12.26 15.79
N PRO A 73 -4.34 -12.91 16.33
CA PRO A 73 -3.19 -13.30 15.53
C PRO A 73 -3.57 -14.29 14.44
N ASN A 74 -2.97 -14.17 13.26
CA ASN A 74 -3.20 -15.03 12.10
C ASN A 74 -4.64 -15.13 11.60
N HIS A 75 -5.59 -14.29 12.06
CA HIS A 75 -6.97 -14.28 11.58
C HIS A 75 -7.46 -12.87 11.24
N GLY A 76 -7.17 -11.91 12.12
CA GLY A 76 -7.60 -10.53 11.96
C GLY A 76 -6.90 -9.77 10.83
N PRO A 77 -7.50 -8.65 10.38
CA PRO A 77 -6.90 -7.77 9.40
C PRO A 77 -5.59 -7.15 9.93
N ALA A 78 -4.84 -6.50 9.06
CA ALA A 78 -3.73 -5.64 9.48
C ALA A 78 -4.25 -4.59 10.48
N PRO A 79 -3.58 -4.37 11.63
CA PRO A 79 -4.03 -3.37 12.59
C PRO A 79 -4.13 -1.96 12.00
N ALA A 80 -5.09 -1.18 12.48
CA ALA A 80 -5.22 0.21 12.09
C ALA A 80 -3.94 0.99 12.45
N GLY A 81 -3.50 1.84 11.53
CA GLY A 81 -2.25 2.59 11.66
C GLY A 81 -1.56 2.83 10.33
N SER A 82 -0.33 3.36 10.39
CA SER A 82 0.47 3.68 9.21
C SER A 82 1.58 2.65 9.01
N TYR A 83 1.87 2.33 7.76
CA TYR A 83 2.90 1.39 7.33
C TYR A 83 3.71 1.96 6.17
N THR A 84 5.01 1.70 6.14
CA THR A 84 5.82 1.78 4.93
C THR A 84 5.65 0.50 4.12
N ILE A 85 5.43 0.65 2.81
CA ILE A 85 5.35 -0.48 1.89
C ILE A 85 6.76 -0.76 1.37
N GLY A 86 7.25 -1.96 1.65
CA GLY A 86 8.56 -2.41 1.23
C GLY A 86 8.65 -2.77 -0.27
N PRO A 87 9.88 -3.10 -0.71
CA PRO A 87 10.10 -3.65 -2.05
C PRO A 87 9.39 -5.01 -2.22
N PRO A 88 9.27 -5.52 -3.46
CA PRO A 88 8.79 -6.87 -3.72
C PRO A 88 9.62 -7.91 -2.96
N THR A 89 8.96 -8.93 -2.40
CA THR A 89 9.65 -10.04 -1.71
C THR A 89 10.32 -11.03 -2.66
N ALA A 90 10.03 -10.94 -3.97
CA ALA A 90 10.68 -11.70 -5.03
C ALA A 90 10.73 -10.87 -6.33
N PRO A 91 11.72 -11.08 -7.22
CA PRO A 91 11.77 -10.42 -8.52
C PRO A 91 10.49 -10.65 -9.33
N GLY A 92 9.84 -9.58 -9.77
CA GLY A 92 8.56 -9.64 -10.49
C GLY A 92 7.35 -10.07 -9.64
N GLY A 93 7.51 -10.20 -8.32
CA GLY A 93 6.43 -10.53 -7.40
C GLY A 93 5.61 -9.30 -6.99
N GLY A 94 4.32 -9.52 -6.68
CA GLY A 94 3.43 -8.47 -6.16
C GLY A 94 3.28 -8.46 -4.63
N ARG A 95 4.02 -9.31 -3.91
CA ARG A 95 4.03 -9.37 -2.43
C ARG A 95 5.02 -8.35 -1.88
N ARG A 96 4.59 -7.54 -0.92
CA ARG A 96 5.41 -6.49 -0.30
C ARG A 96 5.23 -6.51 1.21
N ASN A 97 6.32 -6.41 1.97
CA ASN A 97 6.25 -6.34 3.42
C ASN A 97 5.73 -4.98 3.86
N LEU A 98 4.81 -4.96 4.82
CA LEU A 98 4.34 -3.75 5.49
C LEU A 98 5.12 -3.55 6.77
N ARG A 99 5.93 -2.49 6.83
CA ARG A 99 6.67 -2.12 8.04
C ARG A 99 5.84 -1.11 8.83
N PRO A 100 5.40 -1.42 10.06
CA PRO A 100 4.63 -0.46 10.85
C PRO A 100 5.47 0.78 11.16
N ASN A 101 4.84 1.94 11.00
CA ASN A 101 5.39 3.20 11.44
C ASN A 101 5.16 3.41 12.94
N ALA A 102 5.87 4.38 13.54
CA ALA A 102 5.67 4.73 14.93
C ALA A 102 4.20 5.10 15.21
N GLY A 103 3.63 4.55 16.28
CA GLY A 103 2.22 4.76 16.66
C GLY A 103 1.26 3.66 16.19
N THR A 104 1.68 2.76 15.30
CA THR A 104 0.87 1.59 14.91
C THR A 104 0.97 0.48 15.96
N ASN A 105 -0.14 0.15 16.62
CA ASN A 105 -0.19 -0.95 17.58
C ASN A 105 -0.33 -2.28 16.86
N MET A 106 0.76 -3.05 16.81
CA MET A 106 0.77 -4.34 16.12
C MET A 106 0.16 -5.50 16.92
N HIS A 107 -0.24 -5.29 18.18
CA HIS A 107 -0.78 -6.34 19.03
C HIS A 107 0.16 -7.58 19.14
N GLY A 108 1.48 -7.34 19.12
CA GLY A 108 2.49 -8.40 19.15
C GLY A 108 2.67 -9.17 17.84
N ARG A 109 2.03 -8.74 16.75
CA ARG A 109 2.10 -9.37 15.42
C ARG A 109 3.22 -8.77 14.57
N ASP A 110 3.74 -9.56 13.65
CA ASP A 110 4.72 -9.16 12.65
C ASP A 110 4.39 -9.80 11.29
N GLY A 111 5.29 -9.66 10.31
CA GLY A 111 5.17 -10.36 9.03
C GLY A 111 4.00 -9.92 8.15
N MET A 112 3.42 -8.74 8.38
CA MET A 112 2.33 -8.21 7.55
C MET A 112 2.80 -7.97 6.12
N GLN A 113 1.96 -8.33 5.15
CA GLN A 113 2.25 -8.16 3.74
C GLN A 113 1.01 -7.64 3.00
N SER A 114 1.25 -6.78 2.02
CA SER A 114 0.28 -6.51 0.96
C SER A 114 0.59 -7.39 -0.25
N HIS A 115 -0.46 -7.83 -0.95
CA HIS A 115 -0.31 -8.55 -2.20
C HIS A 115 -1.57 -8.54 -3.04
N GLY A 116 -1.42 -8.74 -4.34
CA GLY A 116 -2.53 -9.12 -5.20
C GLY A 116 -3.12 -10.48 -4.82
N CYS A 117 -4.44 -10.60 -4.82
CA CYS A 117 -5.10 -11.90 -4.73
C CYS A 117 -4.75 -12.79 -5.94
N ILE A 118 -4.56 -14.10 -5.69
CA ILE A 118 -4.14 -15.09 -6.71
C ILE A 118 -5.21 -15.36 -7.79
N ASN A 119 -6.49 -15.04 -7.52
CA ASN A 119 -7.63 -15.50 -8.33
C ASN A 119 -8.20 -14.50 -9.34
N THR A 120 -7.54 -13.39 -9.63
CA THR A 120 -8.03 -12.48 -10.66
C THR A 120 -6.88 -11.84 -11.45
N ALA A 121 -7.02 -11.84 -12.77
CA ALA A 121 -6.44 -10.83 -13.64
C ALA A 121 -7.13 -9.49 -13.32
N ASN A 122 -6.86 -8.94 -12.13
CA ASN A 122 -7.48 -7.71 -11.66
C ASN A 122 -6.59 -6.55 -12.10
N ARG A 123 -7.16 -5.65 -12.91
CA ARG A 123 -6.59 -4.34 -13.24
C ARG A 123 -6.04 -3.66 -11.98
N ASP A 124 -6.80 -3.70 -10.89
CA ASP A 124 -6.44 -3.14 -9.57
C ASP A 124 -5.13 -3.71 -8.99
N ARG A 125 -4.86 -5.01 -9.20
CA ARG A 125 -3.59 -5.63 -8.77
C ARG A 125 -2.44 -5.11 -9.60
N ASP A 126 -2.63 -5.08 -10.92
CA ASP A 126 -1.58 -4.72 -11.86
C ASP A 126 -1.26 -3.22 -11.74
N GLU A 127 -2.27 -2.38 -11.52
CA GLU A 127 -2.18 -0.96 -11.21
C GLU A 127 -1.47 -0.73 -9.88
N TYR A 128 -1.90 -1.40 -8.79
CA TYR A 128 -1.17 -1.37 -7.52
C TYR A 128 0.31 -1.73 -7.68
N ASN A 129 0.62 -2.81 -8.42
CA ASN A 129 2.01 -3.22 -8.63
C ASN A 129 2.80 -2.20 -9.45
N GLN A 130 2.18 -1.56 -10.44
CA GLN A 130 2.78 -0.49 -11.25
C GLN A 130 3.06 0.74 -10.39
N ASP A 131 2.08 1.24 -9.64
CA ASP A 131 2.24 2.41 -8.76
C ASP A 131 3.33 2.16 -7.69
N MET A 132 3.34 0.95 -7.14
CA MET A 132 4.36 0.54 -6.18
C MET A 132 5.78 0.44 -6.75
N ALA A 133 5.92 0.26 -8.06
CA ALA A 133 7.22 0.20 -8.73
C ALA A 133 7.77 1.58 -9.08
N LEU A 134 6.93 2.63 -9.14
CA LEU A 134 7.36 3.98 -9.49
C LEU A 134 8.22 4.63 -8.39
N GLU A 135 7.91 4.36 -7.12
CA GLU A 135 8.57 4.97 -5.96
C GLU A 135 8.87 3.87 -4.89
N GLU A 136 9.51 2.78 -5.34
CA GLU A 136 9.72 1.58 -4.53
C GLU A 136 10.44 1.85 -3.19
N GLY A 137 9.86 1.34 -2.10
CA GLY A 137 10.43 1.45 -0.74
C GLY A 137 10.11 2.76 -0.02
N HIS A 138 9.45 3.71 -0.69
CA HIS A 138 9.07 5.00 -0.10
C HIS A 138 7.55 5.19 0.03
N ASN A 139 6.77 4.31 -0.60
CA ASN A 139 5.31 4.34 -0.51
C ASN A 139 4.80 3.99 0.89
N THR A 140 3.64 4.54 1.24
CA THR A 140 3.01 4.31 2.53
C THR A 140 1.56 3.88 2.38
N VAL A 141 1.06 3.15 3.37
CA VAL A 141 -0.37 2.85 3.51
C VAL A 141 -0.84 3.19 4.93
N THR A 142 -1.96 3.89 5.01
CA THR A 142 -2.74 4.07 6.22
C THR A 142 -3.89 3.07 6.20
N VAL A 143 -3.94 2.21 7.20
CA VAL A 143 -5.03 1.27 7.43
C VAL A 143 -6.02 1.90 8.41
N GLN A 144 -7.27 1.99 8.00
CA GLN A 144 -8.39 2.53 8.77
C GLN A 144 -9.38 1.40 9.09
N PRO A 145 -10.06 1.47 10.25
CA PRO A 145 -11.09 0.52 10.64
C PRO A 145 -12.21 0.38 9.60
#